data_AF-A0A955PLK2-F1
#
_entry.id   AF-A0A955PLK2-F1
#
_cell.length_a   1.000
_cell.length_b   1.000
_cell.length_c   1.000
_cell.angle_alpha   90.00
_cell.angle_beta   90.00
_cell.angle_gamma   90.00
#
_symmetry.space_group_name_H-M   'P 1'
#
loop_
_entity.id
_entity.type
_entity.pdbx_description
1 polymer ?
#
loop_
_entity_poly.entity_id
_entity_poly.type
_entity_poly.pdbx_seq_one_letter_code
_entity_poly.pdbx_strand_id
1 'polypeptide(L)'
;SGGRRLDFEMMKRSVPLWRSDFCWDPIGGQCITFALSNWLPMHGLGAVSADAYSLRSGYGTNVSFAFDYYNKDAVFWEPLTSGIEEYRMVREFFFGDYYPLTDYSIGEAAWMAWQFHREDLKSGIVQAFRRQACEEVSLRVCLQGLLSTSKYELTDLDTGEKRVESGATLMSEGFVVTRKTRPSSALIRYRVVDD
;
A
#
# COMPACT_ATOMS: atom_id res chain seq x y z
N SER A 1 17.10 -2.50 17.92
CA SER A 1 16.65 -3.90 17.83
C SER A 1 15.14 -3.89 17.65
N GLY A 2 14.66 -3.87 16.41
CA GLY A 2 13.24 -3.80 16.05
C GLY A 2 12.48 -5.13 16.18
N GLY A 3 12.05 -5.72 15.07
CA GLY A 3 11.10 -6.86 15.02
C GLY A 3 11.61 -8.23 15.47
N ARG A 4 12.47 -8.33 16.49
CA ARG A 4 12.97 -9.62 17.01
C ARG A 4 11.94 -10.39 17.85
N ARG A 5 10.75 -9.82 18.05
CA ARG A 5 9.66 -10.36 18.91
C ARG A 5 8.30 -10.20 18.23
N LEU A 6 8.28 -10.51 16.93
CA LEU A 6 7.07 -10.54 16.10
C LEU A 6 6.56 -11.98 16.05
N ASP A 7 5.95 -12.42 17.15
CA ASP A 7 5.47 -13.78 17.34
C ASP A 7 4.08 -13.80 17.97
N PHE A 8 3.42 -14.97 17.91
CA PHE A 8 2.03 -15.11 18.37
C PHE A 8 1.84 -14.85 19.86
N GLU A 9 2.85 -15.10 20.70
CA GLU A 9 2.73 -14.83 22.14
C GLU A 9 2.80 -13.33 22.41
N MET A 10 3.73 -12.63 21.77
CA MET A 10 3.87 -11.19 21.93
C MET A 10 2.71 -10.39 21.33
N MET A 11 2.07 -10.89 20.25
CA MET A 11 0.88 -10.27 19.67
C MET A 11 -0.33 -10.25 20.62
N LYS A 12 -0.41 -11.18 21.58
CA LYS A 12 -1.48 -11.18 22.60
C LYS A 12 -1.28 -10.12 23.68
N ARG A 13 -0.06 -9.57 23.80
CA ARG A 13 0.36 -8.70 24.91
C ARG A 13 0.80 -7.31 24.47
N SER A 14 1.07 -7.14 23.18
CA SER A 14 1.61 -5.91 22.62
C SER A 14 1.23 -5.75 21.16
N VAL A 15 1.18 -4.50 20.69
CA VAL A 15 1.00 -4.17 19.28
C VAL A 15 2.37 -3.79 18.70
N PRO A 16 2.84 -4.44 17.63
CA PRO A 16 4.15 -4.14 17.05
C PRO A 16 4.07 -2.86 16.20
N LEU A 17 4.45 -1.74 16.80
CA LEU A 17 4.53 -0.43 16.12
C LEU A 17 5.86 -0.23 15.36
N TRP A 18 6.82 -1.13 15.53
CA TRP A 18 8.13 -1.04 14.89
C TRP A 18 8.59 -2.41 14.37
N ARG A 19 8.70 -2.54 13.04
CA ARG A 19 8.94 -3.83 12.37
C ARG A 19 10.41 -4.19 12.22
N SER A 20 11.30 -3.22 12.02
CA SER A 20 12.72 -3.46 11.78
C SER A 20 13.52 -2.19 12.01
N ASP A 21 14.77 -2.31 12.45
CA ASP A 21 15.71 -1.18 12.42
C ASP A 21 16.29 -0.94 11.02
N PHE A 22 16.15 -1.92 10.12
CA PHE A 22 16.27 -1.68 8.68
C PHE A 22 15.01 -0.93 8.23
N CYS A 23 14.99 0.36 8.55
CA CYS A 23 13.88 1.28 8.35
C CYS A 23 14.26 2.33 7.31
N TRP A 24 13.25 3.07 6.84
CA TRP A 24 13.42 4.20 5.91
C TRP A 24 13.93 3.85 4.51
N ASP A 25 14.20 2.58 4.26
CA ASP A 25 14.42 2.04 2.93
C ASP A 25 13.07 1.63 2.30
N PRO A 26 12.62 2.27 1.21
CA PRO A 26 11.31 1.97 0.63
C PRO A 26 11.18 0.53 0.15
N ILE A 27 12.21 -0.04 -0.50
CA ILE A 27 12.18 -1.41 -1.02
C ILE A 27 12.13 -2.42 0.13
N GLY A 28 12.94 -2.22 1.16
CA GLY A 28 12.90 -2.98 2.41
C GLY A 28 11.55 -2.90 3.10
N GLY A 29 10.99 -1.71 3.21
CA GLY A 29 9.64 -1.48 3.74
C GLY A 29 8.57 -2.28 2.98
N GLN A 30 8.62 -2.25 1.64
CA GLN A 30 7.73 -3.03 0.78
C GLN A 30 7.90 -4.54 1.03
N CYS A 31 9.14 -5.04 1.07
CA CYS A 31 9.44 -6.45 1.34
C CYS A 31 8.91 -6.91 2.71
N ILE A 32 9.09 -6.07 3.73
CA ILE A 32 8.61 -6.34 5.08
C ILE A 32 7.07 -6.32 5.13
N THR A 33 6.41 -5.38 4.44
CA THR A 33 4.94 -5.37 4.31
C THR A 33 4.46 -6.65 3.62
N PHE A 34 5.07 -7.02 2.50
CA PHE A 34 4.70 -8.22 1.75
C PHE A 34 4.75 -9.49 2.63
N ALA A 35 5.81 -9.64 3.42
CA ALA A 35 5.97 -10.79 4.29
C ALA A 35 5.02 -10.74 5.51
N LEU A 36 4.98 -9.62 6.23
CA LEU A 36 4.30 -9.55 7.53
C LEU A 36 2.78 -9.45 7.44
N SER A 37 2.21 -8.86 6.38
CA SER A 37 0.76 -8.71 6.25
C SER A 37 0.00 -10.04 6.18
N ASN A 38 0.69 -11.15 5.87
CA ASN A 38 0.11 -12.50 5.92
C ASN A 38 -0.06 -13.04 7.35
N TRP A 39 0.64 -12.49 8.34
CA TRP A 39 0.79 -13.09 9.68
C TRP A 39 0.43 -12.14 10.81
N LEU A 40 0.69 -10.85 10.63
CA LEU A 40 0.49 -9.83 11.64
C LEU A 40 -0.68 -8.93 11.22
N PRO A 41 -1.77 -8.85 12.00
CA PRO A 41 -2.94 -8.04 11.63
C PRO A 41 -2.66 -6.54 11.76
N MET A 42 -1.67 -6.15 12.58
CA MET A 42 -1.34 -4.75 12.82
C MET A 42 0.16 -4.55 12.74
N HIS A 43 0.61 -3.80 11.74
CA HIS A 43 1.99 -3.35 11.64
C HIS A 43 2.12 -2.14 10.69
N GLY A 44 3.26 -1.46 10.77
CA GLY A 44 3.51 -0.22 10.05
C GLY A 44 4.98 0.19 10.16
N LEU A 45 5.40 1.19 9.37
CA LEU A 45 6.76 1.74 9.48
C LEU A 45 6.76 3.26 9.32
N GLY A 46 6.24 3.74 8.19
CA GLY A 46 6.33 5.14 7.75
C GLY A 46 7.62 5.46 6.99
N ALA A 47 8.04 6.73 6.97
CA ALA A 47 9.15 7.20 6.16
C ALA A 47 9.86 8.44 6.77
N VAL A 48 11.02 8.76 6.20
CA VAL A 48 11.79 10.00 6.46
C VAL A 48 11.81 10.97 5.27
N SER A 49 11.17 10.59 4.16
CA SER A 49 10.91 11.44 3.01
C SER A 49 9.41 11.72 2.89
N ALA A 50 9.06 12.89 2.36
CA ALA A 50 7.68 13.32 2.13
C ALA A 50 7.16 12.94 0.74
N ASP A 51 7.96 12.28 -0.09
CA ASP A 51 7.51 11.79 -1.40
C ASP A 51 6.55 10.60 -1.26
N ALA A 52 5.58 10.51 -2.18
CA ALA A 52 4.54 9.50 -2.13
C ALA A 52 5.07 8.06 -2.17
N TYR A 53 6.16 7.79 -2.90
CA TYR A 53 6.72 6.45 -3.02
C TYR A 53 7.28 5.96 -1.68
N SER A 54 8.04 6.82 -1.01
CA SER A 54 8.59 6.54 0.33
C SER A 54 7.48 6.42 1.38
N LEU A 55 6.53 7.37 1.41
CA LEU A 55 5.42 7.36 2.35
C LEU A 55 4.60 6.08 2.24
N ARG A 56 4.14 5.75 1.02
CA ARG A 56 3.30 4.57 0.76
C ARG A 56 4.02 3.25 1.03
N SER A 57 5.34 3.19 0.84
CA SER A 57 6.15 2.01 1.19
C SER A 57 6.14 1.73 2.70
N GLY A 58 5.91 2.77 3.51
CA GLY A 58 5.82 2.70 4.96
C GLY A 58 4.40 2.56 5.52
N TYR A 59 3.36 2.75 4.71
CA TYR A 59 1.97 2.66 5.16
C TYR A 59 1.62 1.26 5.69
N GLY A 60 0.68 1.23 6.63
CA GLY A 60 0.17 0.06 7.31
C GLY A 60 -0.88 0.49 8.32
N THR A 61 -1.21 -0.34 9.31
CA THR A 61 -2.18 0.06 10.36
C THR A 61 -1.67 1.18 11.27
N ASN A 62 -0.36 1.43 11.22
CA ASN A 62 0.28 2.60 11.81
C ASN A 62 1.34 3.16 10.85
N VAL A 63 1.73 4.41 11.10
CA VAL A 63 2.83 5.09 10.38
C VAL A 63 3.66 5.87 11.38
N SER A 64 4.99 5.79 11.27
CA SER A 64 5.91 6.61 12.04
C SER A 64 6.71 7.51 11.11
N PHE A 65 6.70 8.79 11.39
CA PHE A 65 7.31 9.82 10.58
C PHE A 65 8.45 10.46 11.37
N ALA A 66 9.68 10.28 10.89
CA ALA A 66 10.89 10.79 11.56
C ALA A 66 11.45 11.97 10.77
N PHE A 67 10.80 13.12 10.94
CA PHE A 67 11.12 14.36 10.23
C PHE A 67 11.73 15.41 11.16
N ASP A 68 12.53 16.31 10.61
CA ASP A 68 13.00 17.48 11.34
C ASP A 68 11.86 18.51 11.49
N TYR A 69 11.30 18.59 12.69
CA TYR A 69 10.25 19.55 13.04
C TYR A 69 10.68 21.02 12.85
N TYR A 70 11.98 21.32 12.89
CA TYR A 70 12.50 22.67 12.71
C TYR A 70 12.71 23.05 11.25
N ASN A 71 12.53 22.11 10.31
CA ASN A 71 12.51 22.43 8.90
C ASN A 71 11.36 23.43 8.64
N LYS A 72 11.65 24.58 8.03
CA LYS A 72 10.65 25.61 7.72
C LYS A 72 10.25 25.65 6.25
N ASP A 73 10.82 24.76 5.43
CA ASP A 73 10.58 24.74 4.00
C ASP A 73 9.19 24.19 3.69
N ALA A 74 8.33 25.00 3.08
CA ALA A 74 6.99 24.60 2.66
C ALA A 74 7.04 23.45 1.64
N VAL A 75 8.10 23.37 0.82
CA VAL A 75 8.32 22.30 -0.17
C VAL A 75 8.41 20.93 0.50
N PHE A 76 8.75 20.88 1.79
CA PHE A 76 8.76 19.66 2.58
C PHE A 76 7.39 19.36 3.22
N TRP A 77 6.73 20.37 3.81
CA TRP A 77 5.50 20.17 4.59
C TRP A 77 4.24 19.98 3.74
N GLU A 78 4.17 20.57 2.54
CA GLU A 78 3.01 20.43 1.67
C GLU A 78 2.82 18.97 1.21
N PRO A 79 3.83 18.28 0.63
CA PRO A 79 3.69 16.86 0.26
C PRO A 79 3.38 15.97 1.46
N LEU A 80 3.96 16.26 2.63
CA LEU A 80 3.69 15.49 3.84
C LEU A 80 2.23 15.66 4.30
N THR A 81 1.70 16.88 4.25
CA THR A 81 0.30 17.14 4.62
C THR A 81 -0.64 16.37 3.69
N SER A 82 -0.41 16.42 2.38
CA SER A 82 -1.16 15.63 1.41
C SER A 82 -1.03 14.13 1.66
N GLY A 83 0.16 13.63 1.99
CA GLY A 83 0.38 12.23 2.33
C GLY A 83 -0.35 11.79 3.61
N ILE A 84 -0.40 12.63 4.64
CA ILE A 84 -1.15 12.35 5.88
C ILE A 84 -2.66 12.29 5.60
N GLU A 85 -3.19 13.20 4.79
CA GLU A 85 -4.61 13.17 4.42
C GLU A 85 -4.92 11.93 3.55
N GLU A 86 -4.04 11.58 2.61
CA GLU A 86 -4.14 10.32 1.88
C GLU A 86 -4.17 9.10 2.82
N TYR A 87 -3.23 9.04 3.75
CA TYR A 87 -3.19 7.96 4.74
C TYR A 87 -4.48 7.90 5.55
N ARG A 88 -5.03 9.03 6.00
CA ARG A 88 -6.31 9.09 6.73
C ARG A 88 -7.47 8.53 5.91
N MET A 89 -7.48 8.76 4.60
CA MET A 89 -8.51 8.23 3.70
C MET A 89 -8.44 6.71 3.53
N VAL A 90 -7.26 6.10 3.68
CA VAL A 90 -7.07 4.67 3.39
C VAL A 90 -6.73 3.80 4.60
N ARG A 91 -6.46 4.40 5.77
CA ARG A 91 -5.95 3.67 6.95
C ARG A 91 -6.84 2.51 7.41
N GLU A 92 -8.15 2.61 7.19
CA GLU A 92 -9.10 1.59 7.62
C GLU A 92 -8.96 0.28 6.82
N PHE A 93 -8.43 0.35 5.60
CA PHE A 93 -8.25 -0.81 4.76
C PHE A 93 -7.09 -1.68 5.21
N PHE A 94 -6.08 -1.14 5.90
CA PHE A 94 -4.96 -1.95 6.42
C PHE A 94 -5.37 -2.97 7.50
N PHE A 95 -6.62 -2.92 7.97
CA PHE A 95 -7.22 -3.95 8.84
C PHE A 95 -7.98 -5.04 8.05
N GLY A 96 -8.01 -4.94 6.72
CA GLY A 96 -8.71 -5.88 5.85
C GLY A 96 -7.86 -7.08 5.46
N ASP A 97 -8.47 -7.97 4.67
CA ASP A 97 -7.82 -9.14 4.11
C ASP A 97 -6.70 -8.72 3.17
N TYR A 98 -5.52 -9.30 3.36
CA TYR A 98 -4.34 -9.03 2.56
C TYR A 98 -4.20 -10.05 1.43
N TYR A 99 -4.06 -9.55 0.20
CA TYR A 99 -3.81 -10.39 -0.98
C TYR A 99 -2.56 -9.90 -1.72
N PRO A 100 -1.46 -10.67 -1.77
CA PRO A 100 -0.36 -10.35 -2.66
C PRO A 100 -0.82 -10.48 -4.13
N LEU A 101 -0.51 -9.48 -4.94
CA LEU A 101 -0.92 -9.42 -6.36
C LEU A 101 0.24 -9.69 -7.33
N THR A 102 1.46 -9.73 -6.81
CA THR A 102 2.70 -10.06 -7.52
C THR A 102 3.51 -11.05 -6.70
N ASP A 103 4.53 -11.64 -7.32
CA ASP A 103 5.53 -12.43 -6.58
C ASP A 103 6.36 -11.55 -5.64
N TYR A 104 6.91 -12.19 -4.60
CA TYR A 104 7.88 -11.57 -3.72
C TYR A 104 9.21 -11.33 -4.46
N SER A 105 9.83 -10.17 -4.24
CA SER A 105 11.14 -9.86 -4.77
C SER A 105 11.87 -8.86 -3.88
N ILE A 106 13.17 -9.07 -3.68
CA ILE A 106 14.07 -8.07 -3.08
C ILE A 106 14.76 -7.18 -4.13
N GLY A 107 14.61 -7.50 -5.42
CA GLY A 107 15.31 -6.83 -6.50
C GLY A 107 14.71 -5.48 -6.89
N GLU A 108 15.54 -4.61 -7.46
CA GLU A 108 15.11 -3.26 -7.89
C GLU A 108 14.40 -3.24 -9.25
N ALA A 109 14.48 -4.33 -10.02
CA ALA A 109 13.91 -4.47 -11.35
C ALA A 109 12.54 -5.18 -11.31
N ALA A 110 11.67 -4.78 -10.38
CA ALA A 110 10.37 -5.42 -10.19
C ALA A 110 9.27 -4.40 -9.92
N TRP A 111 8.06 -4.78 -10.32
CA TRP A 111 6.85 -4.31 -9.66
C TRP A 111 6.61 -5.12 -8.38
N MET A 112 6.10 -4.46 -7.35
CA MET A 112 5.54 -5.14 -6.18
C MET A 112 4.15 -4.57 -5.92
N ALA A 113 3.14 -5.44 -5.82
CA ALA A 113 1.79 -4.99 -5.55
C ALA A 113 1.01 -5.93 -4.63
N TRP A 114 0.07 -5.34 -3.90
CA TRP A 114 -0.84 -6.06 -3.02
C TRP A 114 -2.16 -5.30 -2.87
N GLN A 115 -3.18 -6.03 -2.43
CA GLN A 115 -4.51 -5.56 -2.12
C GLN A 115 -4.77 -5.70 -0.62
N PHE A 116 -5.49 -4.72 -0.09
CA PHE A 116 -6.19 -4.85 1.18
C PHE A 116 -7.69 -4.69 0.94
N HIS A 117 -8.49 -5.68 1.32
CA HIS A 117 -9.93 -5.73 1.08
C HIS A 117 -10.73 -5.74 2.39
N ARG A 118 -11.76 -4.92 2.47
CA ARG A 118 -12.72 -4.91 3.57
C ARG A 118 -14.09 -5.30 3.03
N GLU A 119 -14.43 -6.58 3.19
CA GLU A 119 -15.71 -7.13 2.74
C GLU A 119 -16.89 -6.40 3.40
N ASP A 120 -16.77 -6.08 4.69
CA ASP A 120 -17.77 -5.33 5.46
C ASP A 120 -17.97 -3.88 4.97
N LEU A 121 -16.93 -3.28 4.36
CA LEU A 121 -17.00 -1.97 3.72
C LEU A 121 -17.27 -2.07 2.21
N LYS A 122 -17.35 -3.28 1.65
CA LYS A 122 -17.45 -3.55 0.21
C LYS A 122 -16.44 -2.73 -0.62
N SER A 123 -15.24 -2.55 -0.08
CA SER A 123 -14.23 -1.66 -0.63
C SER A 123 -12.83 -2.05 -0.18
N GLY A 124 -11.82 -1.51 -0.85
CA GLY A 124 -10.44 -1.78 -0.53
C GLY A 124 -9.48 -0.89 -1.29
N ILE A 125 -8.20 -1.22 -1.15
CA ILE A 125 -7.11 -0.51 -1.81
C ILE A 125 -6.15 -1.50 -2.47
N VAL A 126 -5.49 -1.03 -3.52
CA VAL A 126 -4.31 -1.63 -4.12
C VAL A 126 -3.15 -0.68 -3.97
N GLN A 127 -2.04 -1.17 -3.44
CA GLN A 127 -0.75 -0.49 -3.52
C GLN A 127 0.11 -1.21 -4.55
N ALA A 128 0.70 -0.45 -5.47
CA ALA A 128 1.61 -0.97 -6.48
C ALA A 128 2.84 -0.08 -6.59
N PHE A 129 4.02 -0.69 -6.59
CA PHE A 129 5.31 0.00 -6.55
C PHE A 129 6.15 -0.39 -7.75
N ARG A 130 6.45 0.59 -8.61
CA ARG A 130 7.42 0.46 -9.69
C ARG A 130 8.79 0.84 -9.15
N ARG A 131 9.67 -0.14 -8.99
CA ARG A 131 11.00 0.09 -8.43
C ARG A 131 11.94 0.72 -9.47
N GLN A 132 13.07 1.24 -8.98
CA GLN A 132 14.00 2.10 -9.72
C GLN A 132 14.46 1.50 -11.07
N ALA A 133 14.75 0.20 -11.09
CA ALA A 133 15.27 -0.49 -12.27
C ALA A 133 14.18 -1.22 -13.08
N CYS A 134 12.90 -1.09 -12.71
CA CYS A 134 11.81 -1.78 -13.42
C CYS A 134 11.53 -1.11 -14.78
N GLU A 135 11.76 -1.85 -15.87
CA GLU A 135 11.58 -1.35 -17.23
C GLU A 135 10.11 -1.31 -17.65
N GLU A 136 9.31 -2.23 -17.11
CA GLU A 136 7.89 -2.38 -17.35
C GLU A 136 7.13 -1.15 -16.84
N VAL A 137 6.56 -0.38 -17.75
CA VAL A 137 5.82 0.86 -17.44
C VAL A 137 4.45 0.58 -16.82
N SER A 138 3.94 -0.63 -17.00
CA SER A 138 2.63 -1.06 -16.53
C SER A 138 2.67 -2.43 -15.88
N LEU A 139 1.71 -2.65 -14.97
CA LEU A 139 1.47 -3.89 -14.27
C LEU A 139 -0.02 -4.22 -14.39
N ARG A 140 -0.34 -5.45 -14.82
CA ARG A 140 -1.71 -5.98 -14.71
C ARG A 140 -1.84 -6.74 -13.40
N VAL A 141 -2.88 -6.43 -12.63
CA VAL A 141 -3.19 -7.13 -11.37
C VAL A 141 -4.62 -7.63 -11.37
N CYS A 142 -4.81 -8.85 -10.87
CA CYS A 142 -6.12 -9.47 -10.69
C CYS A 142 -6.50 -9.42 -9.20
N LEU A 143 -7.62 -8.76 -8.90
CA LEU A 143 -8.08 -8.62 -7.52
C LEU A 143 -8.61 -9.93 -6.96
N GLN A 144 -8.75 -10.00 -5.64
CA GLN A 144 -9.29 -11.15 -4.91
C GLN A 144 -10.35 -10.70 -3.92
N GLY A 145 -11.18 -11.65 -3.47
CA GLY A 145 -12.20 -11.40 -2.45
C GLY A 145 -13.38 -10.54 -2.91
N LEU A 146 -13.53 -10.25 -4.21
CA LEU A 146 -14.64 -9.44 -4.72
C LEU A 146 -15.90 -10.28 -4.95
N LEU A 147 -17.06 -9.64 -4.90
CA LEU A 147 -18.32 -10.22 -5.34
C LEU A 147 -18.40 -10.18 -6.88
N SER A 148 -18.47 -11.35 -7.51
CA SER A 148 -18.43 -11.46 -8.98
C SER A 148 -19.61 -10.74 -9.67
N THR A 149 -20.76 -10.68 -9.01
CA THR A 149 -21.99 -10.07 -9.52
C THR A 149 -22.02 -8.55 -9.37
N SER A 150 -21.13 -7.97 -8.57
CA SER A 150 -21.11 -6.55 -8.27
C SER A 150 -20.24 -5.75 -9.22
N LYS A 151 -20.55 -4.46 -9.38
CA LYS A 151 -19.68 -3.49 -10.07
C LYS A 151 -18.88 -2.69 -9.07
N TYR A 152 -17.61 -2.44 -9.40
CA TYR A 152 -16.68 -1.68 -8.58
C TYR A 152 -16.17 -0.46 -9.34
N GLU A 153 -16.24 0.71 -8.71
CA GLU A 153 -15.54 1.92 -9.17
C GLU A 153 -14.11 1.87 -8.62
N LEU A 154 -13.11 1.81 -9.50
CA LEU A 154 -11.71 2.00 -9.16
C LEU A 154 -11.34 3.46 -9.40
N THR A 155 -10.69 4.08 -8.42
CA THR A 155 -10.15 5.44 -8.50
C THR A 155 -8.65 5.39 -8.26
N ASP A 156 -7.87 5.87 -9.23
CA ASP A 156 -6.44 6.13 -9.03
C ASP A 156 -6.28 7.44 -8.25
N LEU A 157 -5.78 7.37 -7.01
CA LEU A 157 -5.67 8.54 -6.14
C LEU A 157 -4.58 9.52 -6.59
N ASP A 158 -3.66 9.10 -7.46
CA ASP A 158 -2.63 9.99 -8.02
C ASP A 158 -3.14 10.82 -9.20
N THR A 159 -4.07 10.30 -10.00
CA THR A 159 -4.55 10.94 -11.24
C THR A 159 -6.00 11.39 -11.18
N GLY A 160 -6.78 10.88 -10.23
CA GLY A 160 -8.23 11.04 -10.17
C GLY A 160 -9.00 10.24 -11.23
N GLU A 161 -8.31 9.44 -12.06
CA GLU A 161 -8.94 8.62 -13.08
C GLU A 161 -9.84 7.57 -12.43
N LYS A 162 -11.05 7.43 -13.00
CA LYS A 162 -12.05 6.48 -12.55
C LYS A 162 -12.39 5.50 -13.65
N ARG A 163 -12.61 4.24 -13.27
CA ARG A 163 -13.17 3.21 -14.15
C ARG A 163 -14.13 2.32 -13.36
N VAL A 164 -15.14 1.78 -14.03
CA VAL A 164 -16.10 0.87 -13.41
C VAL A 164 -16.02 -0.46 -14.12
N GLU A 165 -15.80 -1.52 -13.37
CA GLU A 165 -15.69 -2.89 -13.89
C GLU A 165 -16.44 -3.87 -12.99
N SER A 166 -16.82 -5.02 -13.55
CA SER A 166 -17.43 -6.08 -12.74
C SER A 166 -16.39 -6.73 -11.83
N GLY A 167 -16.81 -7.20 -10.66
CA GLY A 167 -15.96 -7.99 -9.77
C GLY A 167 -15.43 -9.23 -10.46
N ALA A 168 -16.23 -9.88 -11.32
CA ALA A 168 -15.77 -11.00 -12.14
C ALA A 168 -14.59 -10.61 -13.03
N THR A 169 -14.71 -9.54 -13.82
CA THR A 169 -13.65 -9.03 -14.70
C THR A 169 -12.40 -8.65 -13.92
N LEU A 170 -12.55 -7.97 -12.77
CA LEU A 170 -11.42 -7.56 -11.94
C LEU A 170 -10.66 -8.73 -11.33
N MET A 171 -11.34 -9.86 -11.07
CA MET A 171 -10.70 -11.07 -10.55
C MET A 171 -10.12 -11.96 -11.66
N SER A 172 -10.74 -12.06 -12.84
CA SER A 172 -10.29 -12.96 -13.92
C SER A 172 -9.31 -12.30 -14.89
N GLU A 173 -9.62 -11.08 -15.34
CA GLU A 173 -8.83 -10.36 -16.34
C GLU A 173 -7.94 -9.28 -15.71
N GLY A 174 -8.34 -8.80 -14.53
CA GLY A 174 -7.62 -7.75 -13.81
C GLY A 174 -7.69 -6.38 -14.49
N PHE A 175 -6.98 -5.43 -13.92
CA PHE A 175 -6.85 -4.09 -14.48
C PHE A 175 -5.37 -3.67 -14.54
N VAL A 176 -5.07 -2.67 -15.37
CA VAL A 176 -3.71 -2.22 -15.62
C VAL A 176 -3.40 -0.95 -14.83
N VAL A 177 -2.36 -1.02 -14.00
CA VAL A 177 -1.73 0.12 -13.34
C VAL A 177 -0.58 0.59 -14.20
N THR A 178 -0.49 1.90 -14.48
CA THR A 178 0.59 2.48 -15.30
C THR A 178 1.30 3.59 -14.54
N ARG A 179 2.64 3.54 -14.50
CA ARG A 179 3.47 4.64 -13.98
C ARG A 179 4.67 4.86 -14.88
N LYS A 180 4.80 6.06 -15.46
CA LYS A 180 5.87 6.38 -16.44
C LYS A 180 7.23 6.61 -15.79
N THR A 181 7.25 7.20 -14.60
CA THR A 181 8.46 7.55 -13.85
C THR A 181 8.96 6.38 -12.98
N ARG A 182 10.23 6.42 -12.61
CA ARG A 182 10.91 5.44 -11.74
C ARG A 182 11.76 6.21 -10.70
N PRO A 183 11.72 5.89 -9.41
CA PRO A 183 10.75 4.97 -8.81
C PRO A 183 9.38 5.66 -8.72
N SER A 184 8.31 4.89 -8.61
CA SER A 184 6.96 5.45 -8.44
C SER A 184 6.01 4.46 -7.78
N SER A 185 4.93 4.99 -7.21
CA SER A 185 3.88 4.19 -6.58
C SER A 185 2.52 4.55 -7.15
N ALA A 186 1.59 3.63 -7.01
CA ALA A 186 0.17 3.81 -7.27
C ALA A 186 -0.62 3.40 -6.03
N LEU A 187 -1.66 4.18 -5.72
CA LEU A 187 -2.65 3.84 -4.72
C LEU A 187 -4.03 3.92 -5.37
N ILE A 188 -4.62 2.76 -5.59
CA ILE A 188 -5.93 2.62 -6.22
C ILE A 188 -6.94 2.28 -5.14
N ARG A 189 -7.98 3.08 -4.98
CA ARG A 189 -9.12 2.73 -4.14
C ARG A 189 -10.22 2.12 -4.99
N TYR A 190 -10.87 1.07 -4.51
CA TYR A 190 -12.06 0.54 -5.14
C TYR A 190 -13.22 0.41 -4.15
N ARG A 191 -14.45 0.52 -4.65
CA ARG A 191 -15.69 0.33 -3.88
C ARG A 191 -16.82 -0.18 -4.76
N VAL A 192 -17.74 -0.94 -4.19
CA VAL A 192 -18.99 -1.32 -4.86
C VAL A 192 -19.79 -0.06 -5.21
N VAL A 193 -20.41 -0.06 -6.40
CA VAL A 193 -21.28 1.02 -6.91
C VAL A 193 -22.61 0.50 -7.46
N ASP A 194 -23.00 -0.72 -7.11
CA ASP A 194 -24.34 -1.21 -7.42
C ASP A 194 -25.39 -0.41 -6.63
N ASP A 195 -26.52 -0.13 -7.28
CA ASP A 195 -27.71 0.48 -6.66
C ASP A 195 -28.39 -0.46 -5.64
#